data_AF-V9ILH1-F1
#
_entry.id   AF-V9ILH1-F1
#
_cell.length_a   1.000
_cell.length_b   1.000
_cell.length_c   1.000
_cell.angle_alpha   90.00
_cell.angle_beta   90.00
_cell.angle_gamma   90.00
#
_symmetry.space_group_name_H-M   'P 1'
#
loop_
_entity.id
_entity.type
_entity.pdbx_description
1 polymer ?
#
loop_
_entity_poly.entity_id
_entity_poly.type
_entity_poly.pdbx_seq_one_letter_code
_entity_poly.pdbx_strand_id
1 'polypeptide(L)'
;MSQNILKSSLENASFNIIFQILCRGVTFVLNAFVVRHVGQAVLGVINVRLLLLESMILFLSREPFMKACLTNTIEHNWAQVVNLLWMTVPICFLMSLMFGYIWLSVLSTSETLPSYYTFAVWAVALSCIIELSSLIVQLVASAFLFVRLKIILDTIMIAIRTVTFVPLILHNPENALLAFGIAQLVAAVFYTTSHYLYFHYYIKKLISVS
;
A
#
# COMPACT_ATOMS: atom_id res chain seq x y z
N MET A 1 -37.54 -9.89 3.00
CA MET A 1 -36.14 -10.29 2.68
C MET A 1 -35.23 -9.08 2.40
N SER A 2 -35.65 -8.11 1.58
CA SER A 2 -34.89 -6.86 1.28
C SER A 2 -34.53 -6.03 2.53
N GLN A 3 -35.47 -5.81 3.48
CA GLN A 3 -35.20 -5.01 4.68
C GLN A 3 -34.08 -5.57 5.58
N ASN A 4 -33.97 -6.90 5.70
CA ASN A 4 -32.91 -7.52 6.51
C ASN A 4 -31.53 -7.39 5.85
N ILE A 5 -31.47 -7.47 4.52
CA ILE A 5 -30.22 -7.26 3.75
C ILE A 5 -29.80 -5.79 3.82
N LEU A 6 -30.75 -4.86 3.76
CA LEU A 6 -30.47 -3.43 3.85
C LEU A 6 -30.01 -3.05 5.26
N LYS A 7 -30.67 -3.55 6.30
CA LYS A 7 -30.27 -3.33 7.70
C LYS A 7 -28.89 -3.94 8.00
N SER A 8 -28.63 -5.18 7.57
CA SER A 8 -27.32 -5.82 7.73
C SER A 8 -26.22 -5.14 6.92
N SER A 9 -26.53 -4.65 5.71
CA SER A 9 -25.58 -3.90 4.90
C SER A 9 -25.25 -2.53 5.49
N LEU A 10 -26.26 -1.86 6.05
CA LEU A 10 -26.12 -0.56 6.69
C LEU A 10 -25.36 -0.66 8.02
N GLU A 11 -25.61 -1.70 8.81
CA GLU A 11 -24.86 -2.00 10.04
C GLU A 11 -23.38 -2.27 9.74
N ASN A 12 -23.09 -3.12 8.74
CA ASN A 12 -21.72 -3.39 8.31
C ASN A 12 -21.02 -2.17 7.69
N ALA A 13 -21.75 -1.32 6.95
CA ALA A 13 -21.22 -0.09 6.39
C ALA A 13 -20.92 0.93 7.50
N SER A 14 -21.82 1.07 8.47
CA SER A 14 -21.64 1.91 9.65
C SER A 14 -20.42 1.48 10.45
N PHE A 15 -20.23 0.18 10.69
CA PHE A 15 -19.06 -0.35 11.38
C PHE A 15 -17.75 0.00 10.64
N ASN A 16 -17.71 -0.16 9.31
CA ASN A 16 -16.55 0.23 8.51
C ASN A 16 -16.25 1.73 8.60
N ILE A 17 -17.27 2.58 8.53
CA ILE A 17 -17.10 4.03 8.63
C ILE A 17 -16.53 4.41 10.00
N ILE A 18 -17.09 3.86 11.08
CA ILE A 18 -16.62 4.12 12.44
C ILE A 18 -15.17 3.66 12.60
N PHE A 19 -14.84 2.45 12.11
CA PHE A 19 -13.49 1.91 12.18
C PHE A 19 -12.48 2.77 11.40
N GLN A 20 -12.84 3.26 10.21
CA GLN A 20 -12.01 4.17 9.44
C GLN A 20 -11.79 5.50 10.17
N ILE A 21 -12.84 6.10 10.73
CA ILE A 21 -12.73 7.37 11.46
C ILE A 21 -11.81 7.20 12.67
N LEU A 22 -11.97 6.12 13.44
CA LEU A 22 -11.12 5.81 14.58
C LEU A 22 -9.66 5.65 14.15
N CYS A 23 -9.41 4.86 13.10
CA CYS A 23 -8.07 4.68 12.56
C CYS A 23 -7.44 6.01 12.10
N ARG A 24 -8.22 6.88 11.45
CA ARG A 24 -7.77 8.22 11.03
C ARG A 24 -7.41 9.10 12.21
N GLY A 25 -8.21 9.07 13.28
CA GLY A 25 -7.91 9.79 14.53
C GLY A 25 -6.60 9.32 15.16
N VAL A 26 -6.39 8.01 15.23
CA VAL A 26 -5.14 7.42 15.75
C VAL A 26 -3.94 7.83 14.90
N THR A 27 -4.04 7.72 13.57
CA THR A 27 -2.98 8.16 12.65
C THR A 27 -2.69 9.65 12.77
N PHE A 28 -3.69 10.50 12.99
CA PHE A 28 -3.49 11.94 13.21
C PHE A 28 -2.68 12.23 14.48
N VAL A 29 -3.06 11.62 15.62
CA VAL A 29 -2.34 11.78 16.89
C VAL A 29 -0.91 11.27 16.77
N LEU A 30 -0.71 10.12 16.12
CA LEU A 30 0.62 9.56 15.88
C LEU A 30 1.47 10.47 14.99
N ASN A 31 0.91 11.04 13.91
CA ASN A 31 1.63 12.02 13.09
C ASN A 31 2.04 13.26 13.89
N ALA A 32 1.15 13.82 14.71
CA ALA A 32 1.48 14.95 15.59
C ALA A 32 2.58 14.59 16.60
N PHE A 33 2.55 13.36 17.12
CA PHE A 33 3.56 12.84 18.04
C PHE A 33 4.94 12.71 17.35
N VAL A 34 4.98 12.18 16.14
CA VAL A 34 6.23 12.04 15.36
C VAL A 34 6.82 13.40 15.03
N VAL A 35 6.01 14.41 14.68
CA VAL A 35 6.49 15.79 14.43
C VAL A 35 7.27 16.34 15.62
N ARG A 36 6.81 16.03 16.84
CA ARG A 36 7.46 16.50 18.06
C ARG A 36 8.78 15.79 18.36
N HIS A 37 8.95 14.53 17.95
CA HIS A 37 10.14 13.73 18.31
C HIS A 37 11.22 13.70 17.23
N VAL A 38 10.84 13.67 15.94
CA VAL A 38 11.76 13.48 14.80
C VAL A 38 12.19 14.81 14.17
N GLY A 39 11.43 15.88 14.42
CA GLY A 39 11.66 17.18 13.81
C GLY A 39 11.04 17.31 12.42
N GLN A 40 10.70 18.55 12.07
CA GLN A 40 9.96 18.86 10.84
C GLN A 40 10.76 18.57 9.55
N ALA A 41 12.08 18.71 9.59
CA ALA A 41 12.93 18.49 8.42
C ALA A 41 12.93 17.04 7.93
N VAL A 42 13.08 16.08 8.85
CA VAL A 42 13.11 14.64 8.52
C VAL A 42 11.72 14.15 8.08
N LEU A 43 10.66 14.63 8.71
CA LEU A 43 9.30 14.35 8.24
C LEU A 43 9.00 14.96 6.88
N GLY A 44 9.54 16.14 6.58
CA GLY A 44 9.49 16.73 5.25
C GLY A 44 10.13 15.81 4.22
N VAL A 45 11.31 15.23 4.52
CA VAL A 45 11.96 14.26 3.65
C VAL A 45 11.10 13.01 3.45
N ILE A 46 10.54 12.44 4.51
CA ILE A 46 9.68 11.25 4.43
C ILE A 46 8.43 11.52 3.57
N ASN A 47 7.67 12.56 3.90
CA ASN A 47 6.38 12.81 3.25
C ASN A 47 6.51 13.40 1.84
N VAL A 48 7.45 14.31 1.63
CA VAL A 48 7.58 15.02 0.35
C VAL A 48 8.44 14.22 -0.63
N ARG A 49 9.43 13.46 -0.16
CA ARG A 49 10.32 12.69 -1.05
C ARG A 49 9.95 11.22 -1.10
N LEU A 50 9.90 10.53 0.03
CA LEU A 50 9.74 9.06 0.03
C LEU A 50 8.30 8.63 -0.30
N LEU A 51 7.29 9.25 0.31
CA LEU A 51 5.89 8.96 -0.02
C LEU A 51 5.49 9.44 -1.42
N LEU A 52 6.11 10.52 -1.90
CA LEU A 52 5.92 10.97 -3.28
C LEU A 52 6.50 9.96 -4.27
N LEU A 53 7.70 9.44 -4.00
CA LEU A 53 8.32 8.37 -4.78
C LEU A 53 7.42 7.13 -4.84
N GLU A 54 6.94 6.67 -3.68
CA GLU A 54 5.98 5.54 -3.57
C GLU A 54 4.76 5.77 -4.47
N SER A 55 4.13 6.94 -4.30
CA SER A 55 2.92 7.29 -5.05
C SER A 55 3.18 7.35 -6.56
N MET A 56 4.31 7.91 -6.99
CA MET A 56 4.68 7.99 -8.40
C MET A 56 4.89 6.60 -9.03
N ILE A 57 5.64 5.72 -8.37
CA ILE A 57 5.92 4.36 -8.86
C ILE A 57 4.60 3.59 -8.97
N LEU A 58 3.79 3.59 -7.92
CA LEU A 58 2.53 2.86 -7.89
C LEU A 58 1.52 3.42 -8.89
N PHE A 59 1.35 4.73 -8.95
CA PHE A 59 0.41 5.39 -9.86
C PHE A 59 0.74 5.05 -11.32
N LEU A 60 2.00 5.27 -11.72
CA LEU A 60 2.42 5.06 -13.10
C LEU A 60 2.39 3.57 -13.51
N SER A 61 2.67 2.68 -12.55
CA SER A 61 2.66 1.24 -12.83
C SER A 61 1.25 0.65 -12.80
N ARG A 62 0.34 1.17 -11.97
CA ARG A 62 -0.97 0.56 -11.72
C ARG A 62 -2.08 1.13 -12.60
N GLU A 63 -2.21 2.45 -12.64
CA GLU A 63 -3.41 3.10 -13.19
C GLU A 63 -3.58 2.91 -14.70
N PRO A 64 -2.51 3.03 -15.53
CA PRO A 64 -2.65 2.81 -16.97
C PRO A 64 -3.21 1.42 -17.31
N PHE A 65 -2.75 0.40 -16.58
CA PHE A 65 -3.16 -0.98 -16.77
C PHE A 65 -4.57 -1.23 -16.27
N MET A 66 -4.92 -0.69 -15.10
CA MET A 66 -6.29 -0.79 -14.58
C MET A 66 -7.31 -0.16 -15.52
N LYS A 67 -6.99 1.01 -16.08
CA LYS A 67 -7.85 1.70 -17.04
C LYS A 67 -7.96 0.93 -18.35
N ALA A 68 -6.86 0.34 -18.84
CA ALA A 68 -6.87 -0.51 -20.04
C ALA A 68 -7.74 -1.76 -19.86
N CYS A 69 -7.72 -2.39 -18.68
CA CYS A 69 -8.55 -3.56 -18.37
C CYS A 69 -10.05 -3.22 -18.33
N LEU A 70 -10.41 -2.03 -17.87
CA LEU A 70 -11.82 -1.60 -17.76
C LEU A 70 -12.44 -1.11 -19.08
N THR A 71 -11.63 -0.80 -20.09
CA THR A 71 -12.10 -0.20 -21.36
C THR A 71 -12.55 -1.25 -22.40
N ASN A 72 -12.04 -2.49 -22.33
CA ASN A 72 -12.36 -3.55 -23.30
C ASN A 72 -13.45 -4.51 -22.79
N THR A 73 -14.70 -4.06 -22.79
CA THR A 73 -15.85 -4.78 -22.22
C THR A 73 -16.57 -5.72 -23.20
N ILE A 74 -16.11 -5.81 -24.45
CA ILE A 74 -16.89 -6.45 -25.54
C ILE A 74 -16.60 -7.96 -25.66
N GLU A 75 -15.41 -8.42 -25.28
CA GLU A 75 -15.07 -9.85 -25.17
C GLU A 75 -14.17 -10.06 -23.94
N HIS A 76 -14.76 -10.31 -22.78
CA HIS A 76 -14.02 -10.35 -21.51
C HIS A 76 -13.23 -11.64 -21.33
N ASN A 77 -12.12 -11.75 -22.06
CA ASN A 77 -11.21 -12.87 -21.96
C ASN A 77 -10.31 -12.69 -20.73
N TRP A 78 -10.77 -13.20 -19.57
CA TRP A 78 -10.08 -13.08 -18.27
C TRP A 78 -8.61 -13.51 -18.33
N ALA A 79 -8.26 -14.48 -19.19
CA ALA A 79 -6.88 -14.91 -19.40
C ALA A 79 -5.98 -13.78 -19.93
N GLN A 80 -6.49 -12.95 -20.84
CA GLN A 80 -5.74 -11.83 -21.41
C GLN A 80 -5.54 -10.71 -20.38
N VAL A 81 -6.56 -10.45 -19.56
CA VAL A 81 -6.49 -9.49 -18.44
C VAL A 81 -5.42 -9.90 -17.43
N VAL A 82 -5.41 -11.19 -17.05
CA VAL A 82 -4.40 -11.73 -16.13
C VAL A 82 -2.99 -11.64 -16.71
N ASN A 83 -2.78 -11.99 -17.99
CA ASN A 83 -1.49 -11.86 -18.65
C ASN A 83 -1.00 -10.41 -18.70
N LEU A 84 -1.89 -9.46 -18.98
CA LEU A 84 -1.56 -8.03 -19.00
C LEU A 84 -1.18 -7.51 -17.60
N LEU A 85 -1.86 -7.96 -16.55
CA LEU A 85 -1.53 -7.57 -15.17
C LEU A 85 -0.21 -8.18 -14.69
N TRP A 86 0.16 -9.35 -15.17
CA TRP A 86 1.48 -9.92 -14.87
C TRP A 86 2.62 -9.08 -15.45
N MET A 87 2.39 -8.38 -16.57
CA MET A 87 3.35 -7.42 -17.14
C MET A 87 3.53 -6.16 -16.29
N THR A 88 2.60 -5.87 -15.39
CA THR A 88 2.68 -4.70 -14.50
C THR A 88 3.81 -4.84 -13.47
N VAL A 89 4.12 -6.06 -13.02
CA VAL A 89 5.21 -6.33 -12.06
C VAL A 89 6.61 -6.00 -12.62
N PRO A 90 7.03 -6.51 -13.80
CA PRO A 90 8.33 -6.16 -14.37
C PRO A 90 8.41 -4.66 -14.74
N ILE A 91 7.30 -4.05 -15.14
CA ILE A 91 7.26 -2.59 -15.40
C ILE A 91 7.52 -1.82 -14.11
N CYS A 92 6.90 -2.21 -12.99
CA CYS A 92 7.16 -1.59 -11.70
C CYS A 92 8.60 -1.79 -11.23
N PHE A 93 9.19 -2.95 -11.50
CA PHE A 93 10.61 -3.16 -11.23
C PHE A 93 11.47 -2.14 -11.99
N LEU A 94 11.24 -1.96 -13.29
CA LEU A 94 11.96 -0.97 -14.11
C LEU A 94 11.71 0.47 -13.62
N MET A 95 10.47 0.81 -13.29
CA MET A 95 10.11 2.13 -12.76
C MET A 95 10.77 2.38 -11.40
N SER A 96 10.81 1.38 -10.52
CA SER A 96 11.46 1.46 -9.22
C SER A 96 12.96 1.72 -9.34
N LEU A 97 13.63 1.07 -10.32
CA LEU A 97 15.03 1.35 -10.62
C LEU A 97 15.23 2.77 -11.17
N MET A 98 14.43 3.19 -12.15
CA MET A 98 14.54 4.53 -12.75
C MET A 98 14.27 5.63 -11.75
N PHE A 99 13.11 5.61 -11.07
CA PHE A 99 12.75 6.64 -10.10
C PHE A 99 13.63 6.59 -8.85
N GLY A 100 14.01 5.39 -8.38
CA GLY A 100 14.98 5.23 -7.30
C GLY A 100 16.32 5.88 -7.63
N TYR A 101 16.84 5.66 -8.84
CA TYR A 101 18.07 6.32 -9.31
C TYR A 101 17.91 7.84 -9.44
N ILE A 102 16.82 8.33 -10.03
CA ILE A 102 16.53 9.77 -10.15
C ILE A 102 16.49 10.44 -8.76
N TRP A 103 15.87 9.79 -7.77
CA TRP A 103 15.81 10.32 -6.39
C TRP A 103 17.17 10.37 -5.69
N LEU A 104 18.10 9.48 -6.07
CA LEU A 104 19.44 9.42 -5.50
C LEU A 104 20.43 10.33 -6.23
N SER A 105 20.27 10.55 -7.54
CA SER A 105 21.25 11.27 -8.38
C SER A 105 20.83 12.69 -8.77
N VAL A 106 19.53 12.95 -8.97
CA VAL A 106 19.02 14.26 -9.43
C VAL A 106 18.42 15.05 -8.28
N LEU A 107 17.75 14.38 -7.33
CA LEU A 107 17.07 15.03 -6.21
C LEU A 107 17.90 15.06 -4.90
N SER A 108 19.16 14.61 -4.97
CA SER A 108 20.13 14.73 -3.89
C SER A 108 20.53 16.20 -3.72
N THR A 109 19.90 16.87 -2.75
CA THR A 109 20.29 18.21 -2.29
C THR A 109 21.74 18.20 -1.81
N SER A 110 22.46 19.29 -2.09
CA SER A 110 23.85 19.57 -1.71
C SER A 110 24.11 19.75 -0.20
N GLU A 111 23.08 19.60 0.64
CA GLU A 111 23.21 19.55 2.09
C GLU A 111 23.48 18.12 2.56
N THR A 112 24.10 17.99 3.74
CA THR A 112 24.44 16.71 4.37
C THR A 112 23.27 15.72 4.30
N LEU A 113 23.41 14.67 3.48
CA LEU A 113 22.38 13.64 3.36
C LEU A 113 22.12 13.03 4.76
N PRO A 114 20.84 12.87 5.17
CA PRO A 114 20.52 12.18 6.41
C PRO A 114 21.05 10.74 6.37
N SER A 115 21.54 10.26 7.51
CA SER A 115 21.93 8.86 7.67
C SER A 115 20.83 7.93 7.18
N TYR A 116 21.21 6.89 6.44
CA TYR A 116 20.31 5.86 5.88
C TYR A 116 19.32 6.31 4.79
N TYR A 117 19.49 7.49 4.17
CA TYR A 117 18.62 7.92 3.06
C TYR A 117 18.61 6.93 1.88
N THR A 118 19.78 6.46 1.44
CA THR A 118 19.88 5.49 0.34
C THR A 118 19.13 4.19 0.63
N PHE A 119 19.20 3.71 1.87
CA PHE A 119 18.46 2.53 2.29
C PHE A 119 16.95 2.76 2.25
N ALA A 120 16.47 3.91 2.74
CA ALA A 120 15.05 4.23 2.75
C ALA A 120 14.46 4.31 1.32
N VAL A 121 15.19 4.90 0.37
CA VAL A 121 14.77 4.97 -1.04
C VAL A 121 14.62 3.58 -1.63
N TRP A 122 15.61 2.71 -1.46
CA TRP A 122 15.54 1.33 -1.96
C TRP A 122 14.48 0.49 -1.25
N ALA A 123 14.29 0.67 0.05
CA ALA A 123 13.24 -0.01 0.82
C ALA A 123 11.85 0.37 0.31
N VAL A 124 11.60 1.64 -0.01
CA VAL A 124 10.35 2.12 -0.60
C VAL A 124 10.15 1.59 -2.02
N ALA A 125 11.20 1.58 -2.85
CA ALA A 125 11.12 0.98 -4.18
C ALA A 125 10.76 -0.52 -4.10
N LEU A 126 11.40 -1.25 -3.19
CA LEU A 126 11.12 -2.67 -2.97
C LEU A 126 9.71 -2.91 -2.42
N SER A 127 9.23 -2.07 -1.50
CA SER A 127 7.85 -2.17 -0.99
C SER A 127 6.82 -1.99 -2.11
N CYS A 128 7.07 -1.09 -3.05
CA CYS A 128 6.18 -0.88 -4.20
C CYS A 128 6.08 -2.14 -5.08
N ILE A 129 7.20 -2.84 -5.31
CA ILE A 129 7.21 -4.09 -6.08
C ILE A 129 6.39 -5.18 -5.36
N ILE A 130 6.57 -5.30 -4.04
CA ILE A 130 5.83 -6.27 -3.21
C ILE A 130 4.34 -5.95 -3.18
N GLU A 131 3.95 -4.68 -3.04
CA GLU A 131 2.55 -4.28 -3.06
C GLU A 131 1.92 -4.56 -4.42
N LEU A 132 2.62 -4.25 -5.51
CA LEU A 132 2.11 -4.45 -6.85
C LEU A 132 2.02 -5.93 -7.25
N SER A 133 2.79 -6.83 -6.63
CA SER A 133 2.61 -8.26 -6.87
C SER A 133 1.21 -8.74 -6.45
N SER A 134 0.65 -8.13 -5.40
CA SER A 134 -0.72 -8.42 -4.93
C SER A 134 -1.81 -7.74 -5.77
N LEU A 135 -1.45 -6.95 -6.79
CA LEU A 135 -2.38 -6.16 -7.59
C LEU A 135 -3.42 -7.03 -8.30
N ILE A 136 -3.01 -8.17 -8.84
CA ILE A 136 -3.90 -9.12 -9.52
C ILE A 136 -5.00 -9.57 -8.55
N VAL A 137 -4.61 -9.93 -7.33
CA VAL A 137 -5.53 -10.40 -6.28
C VAL A 137 -6.50 -9.29 -5.87
N GLN A 138 -6.00 -8.05 -5.71
CA GLN A 138 -6.85 -6.90 -5.40
C GLN A 138 -7.87 -6.59 -6.50
N LEU A 139 -7.48 -6.70 -7.76
CA LEU A 139 -8.38 -6.45 -8.89
C LEU A 139 -9.47 -7.49 -8.94
N VAL A 140 -9.11 -8.77 -8.81
CA VAL A 140 -10.06 -9.86 -8.79
C VAL A 140 -11.02 -9.70 -7.60
N ALA A 141 -10.51 -9.38 -6.41
CA ALA A 141 -11.35 -9.07 -5.25
C ALA A 141 -12.32 -7.90 -5.50
N SER A 142 -11.88 -6.87 -6.22
CA SER A 142 -12.71 -5.73 -6.60
C SER A 142 -13.77 -6.11 -7.65
N ALA A 143 -13.44 -6.98 -8.60
CA ALA A 143 -14.36 -7.49 -9.62
C ALA A 143 -15.48 -8.35 -9.00
N PHE A 144 -15.18 -9.13 -7.95
CA PHE A 144 -16.18 -9.89 -7.18
C PHE A 144 -16.96 -9.03 -6.15
N LEU A 145 -16.89 -7.69 -6.22
CA LEU A 145 -17.55 -6.76 -5.30
C LEU A 145 -17.15 -6.94 -3.81
N PHE A 146 -15.98 -7.50 -3.50
CA PHE A 146 -15.44 -7.52 -2.13
C PHE A 146 -14.84 -6.16 -1.70
N VAL A 147 -15.57 -5.07 -1.97
CA VAL A 147 -15.15 -3.68 -1.67
C VAL A 147 -14.87 -3.50 -0.18
N ARG A 148 -15.61 -4.21 0.69
CA ARG A 148 -15.44 -4.17 2.15
C ARG A 148 -14.09 -4.75 2.59
N LEU A 149 -13.71 -5.90 2.04
CA LEU A 149 -12.44 -6.55 2.39
C LEU A 149 -11.25 -5.66 1.99
N LYS A 150 -11.30 -5.09 0.78
CA LYS A 150 -10.28 -4.17 0.29
C LYS A 150 -10.10 -3.00 1.24
N ILE A 151 -11.20 -2.35 1.64
CA ILE A 151 -11.19 -1.23 2.58
C ILE A 151 -10.55 -1.62 3.93
N ILE A 152 -10.91 -2.79 4.46
CA ILE A 152 -10.36 -3.27 5.74
C ILE A 152 -8.86 -3.53 5.62
N LEU A 153 -8.41 -4.20 4.55
CA LEU A 153 -7.00 -4.50 4.33
C LEU A 153 -6.17 -3.24 4.10
N ASP A 154 -6.67 -2.28 3.32
CA ASP A 154 -6.01 -0.98 3.11
C ASP A 154 -5.88 -0.20 4.44
N THR A 155 -6.91 -0.28 5.30
CA THR A 155 -6.88 0.36 6.63
C THR A 155 -5.89 -0.34 7.56
N ILE A 156 -5.86 -1.68 7.56
CA ILE A 156 -4.92 -2.48 8.36
C ILE A 156 -3.48 -2.19 7.93
N MET A 157 -3.22 -2.07 6.64
CA MET A 157 -1.90 -1.71 6.12
C MET A 157 -1.40 -0.38 6.66
N ILE A 158 -2.24 0.67 6.61
CA ILE A 158 -1.91 1.99 7.17
C ILE A 158 -1.68 1.89 8.68
N ALA A 159 -2.52 1.13 9.38
CA ALA A 159 -2.38 0.91 10.81
C ALA A 159 -1.03 0.23 11.13
N ILE A 160 -0.67 -0.85 10.44
CA ILE A 160 0.59 -1.58 10.63
C ILE A 160 1.79 -0.70 10.32
N ARG A 161 1.74 0.07 9.23
CA ARG A 161 2.81 1.03 8.87
C ARG A 161 3.04 2.02 10.03
N THR A 162 1.95 2.56 10.58
CA THR A 162 2.04 3.54 11.68
C THR A 162 2.49 2.90 13.00
N VAL A 163 1.93 1.74 13.35
CA VAL A 163 2.26 0.98 14.57
C VAL A 163 3.68 0.45 14.55
N THR A 164 4.25 0.15 13.37
CA THR A 164 5.65 -0.29 13.25
C THR A 164 6.60 0.91 13.28
N PHE A 165 6.22 2.02 12.64
CA PHE A 165 7.06 3.21 12.53
C PHE A 165 7.27 3.93 13.88
N VAL A 166 6.20 4.12 14.65
CA VAL A 166 6.23 4.94 15.88
C VAL A 166 7.12 4.35 16.99
N PRO A 167 7.05 3.05 17.32
CA PRO A 167 7.94 2.44 18.31
C PRO A 167 9.41 2.46 17.88
N LEU A 168 9.69 2.26 16.58
CA LEU A 168 11.06 2.28 16.07
C LEU A 168 11.69 3.68 16.19
N ILE A 169 10.91 4.73 15.92
CA ILE A 169 11.33 6.12 16.14
C ILE A 169 11.60 6.39 17.61
N LEU A 170 10.71 5.92 18.49
CA LEU A 170 10.85 6.15 19.93
C LEU A 170 12.12 5.52 20.50
N HIS A 171 12.55 4.40 19.93
CA HIS A 171 13.80 3.75 20.34
C HIS A 171 15.03 4.49 19.80
N ASN A 172 15.00 4.96 18.54
CA ASN A 172 16.15 5.60 17.88
C ASN A 172 15.70 6.76 16.96
N PRO A 173 15.54 7.98 17.50
CA PRO A 173 15.06 9.12 16.71
C PRO A 173 16.05 9.57 15.62
N GLU A 174 17.36 9.32 15.81
CA GLU A 174 18.41 9.64 14.83
C GLU A 174 18.28 8.83 13.52
N ASN A 175 17.65 7.65 13.57
CA ASN A 175 17.55 6.72 12.45
C ASN A 175 16.12 6.64 11.86
N ALA A 176 15.37 7.75 11.92
CA ALA A 176 13.96 7.79 11.48
C ALA A 176 13.72 7.33 10.02
N LEU A 177 14.68 7.55 9.11
CA LEU A 177 14.56 7.09 7.71
C LEU A 177 14.66 5.56 7.60
N LEU A 178 15.53 4.95 8.40
CA LEU A 178 15.63 3.49 8.47
C LEU A 178 14.35 2.91 9.08
N ALA A 179 13.84 3.52 10.16
CA ALA A 179 12.58 3.13 10.77
C ALA A 179 11.41 3.19 9.78
N PHE A 180 11.36 4.25 8.96
CA PHE A 180 10.36 4.39 7.91
C PHE A 180 10.47 3.28 6.86
N GLY A 181 11.68 3.02 6.33
CA GLY A 181 11.89 1.97 5.33
C GLY A 181 11.51 0.57 5.84
N ILE A 182 11.85 0.23 7.08
CA ILE A 182 11.45 -1.05 7.70
C ILE A 182 9.94 -1.12 7.87
N ALA A 183 9.32 -0.08 8.43
CA ALA A 183 7.87 -0.03 8.62
C ALA A 183 7.11 -0.19 7.28
N GLN A 184 7.65 0.41 6.22
CA GLN A 184 7.12 0.31 4.87
C GLN A 184 7.19 -1.13 4.35
N LEU A 185 8.36 -1.79 4.46
CA LEU A 185 8.54 -3.17 4.02
C LEU A 185 7.66 -4.15 4.80
N VAL A 186 7.58 -4.00 6.12
CA VAL A 186 6.74 -4.84 6.99
C VAL A 186 5.26 -4.70 6.59
N ALA A 187 4.79 -3.47 6.38
CA ALA A 187 3.42 -3.21 5.96
C ALA A 187 3.13 -3.83 4.58
N ALA A 188 4.02 -3.65 3.60
CA ALA A 188 3.88 -4.20 2.26
C ALA A 188 3.83 -5.73 2.26
N VAL A 189 4.75 -6.39 2.97
CA VAL A 189 4.77 -7.86 3.10
C VAL A 189 3.49 -8.34 3.77
N PHE A 190 3.09 -7.75 4.90
CA PHE A 190 1.87 -8.15 5.60
C PHE A 190 0.63 -8.00 4.71
N TYR A 191 0.53 -6.88 4.00
CA TYR A 191 -0.58 -6.60 3.10
C TYR A 191 -0.68 -7.60 1.95
N THR A 192 0.45 -7.89 1.30
CA THR A 192 0.55 -8.87 0.21
C THR A 192 0.24 -10.28 0.71
N THR A 193 0.81 -10.71 1.83
CA THR A 193 0.52 -12.01 2.45
C THR A 193 -0.95 -12.14 2.83
N SER A 194 -1.56 -11.10 3.42
CA SER A 194 -2.97 -11.11 3.80
C SER A 194 -3.89 -11.29 2.60
N HIS A 195 -3.59 -10.64 1.47
CA HIS A 195 -4.34 -10.82 0.22
C HIS A 195 -4.24 -12.26 -0.31
N TYR A 196 -3.04 -12.82 -0.40
CA TYR A 196 -2.85 -14.19 -0.87
C TYR A 196 -3.50 -15.23 0.05
N LEU A 197 -3.36 -15.08 1.38
CA LEU A 197 -3.97 -15.98 2.36
C LEU A 197 -5.49 -15.96 2.27
N TYR A 198 -6.10 -14.76 2.19
CA TYR A 198 -7.55 -14.63 2.07
C TYR A 198 -8.06 -15.32 0.80
N PHE A 199 -7.39 -15.08 -0.33
CA PHE A 199 -7.81 -15.64 -1.61
C PHE A 199 -7.63 -17.17 -1.65
N HIS A 200 -6.53 -17.68 -1.10
CA HIS A 200 -6.28 -19.11 -0.97
C HIS A 200 -7.35 -19.81 -0.11
N TYR A 201 -7.70 -19.22 1.04
CA TYR A 201 -8.75 -19.73 1.91
C TYR A 201 -10.12 -19.71 1.22
N TYR A 202 -10.43 -18.61 0.52
CA TYR A 202 -11.70 -18.45 -0.20
C TYR A 202 -11.88 -19.50 -1.32
N ILE A 203 -10.84 -19.71 -2.14
CA ILE A 203 -10.85 -20.75 -3.20
C ILE A 203 -11.03 -22.14 -2.58
N LYS A 204 -10.27 -22.46 -1.52
CA LYS A 204 -10.37 -23.78 -0.86
C LYS A 204 -11.77 -24.04 -0.31
N LYS A 205 -12.41 -23.02 0.27
CA LYS A 205 -13.79 -23.11 0.76
C LYS A 205 -14.78 -23.34 -0.37
N LEU A 206 -14.64 -22.65 -1.50
CA LEU A 206 -15.47 -22.84 -2.69
C LEU A 206 -15.38 -24.27 -3.23
N ILE A 207 -14.17 -24.82 -3.35
CA ILE A 207 -13.94 -26.18 -3.84
C ILE A 207 -14.54 -27.23 -2.90
N SER A 208 -14.51 -27.00 -1.59
CA SER A 208 -15.07 -27.96 -0.60
C SER A 208 -16.61 -28.03 -0.58
N VAL A 209 -17.29 -27.07 -1.20
CA VAL A 209 -18.76 -26.97 -1.24
C VAL A 209 -19.32 -27.46 -2.59
N SER A 210 -18.47 -27.63 -3.60
CA SER A 210 -18.83 -28.20 -4.91
C SER A 210 -18.61 -29.71 -4.95
#